data_AF-A0A6P0HK68-F1
#
_entry.id   AF-A0A6P0HK68-F1
#
_cell.length_a   1.000
_cell.length_b   1.000
_cell.length_c   1.000
_cell.angle_alpha   90.00
_cell.angle_beta   90.00
_cell.angle_gamma   90.00
#
_symmetry.space_group_name_H-M   'P 1'
#
loop_
_entity.id
_entity.type
_entity.pdbx_description
1 polymer ?
#
loop_
_entity_poly.entity_id
_entity_poly.type
_entity_poly.pdbx_seq_one_letter_code
_entity_poly.pdbx_strand_id
1 'polypeptide(L)'
;MRLLPAFQRRRLAAATTAVLLCVGAAVSPLAYADDDDDDLRDQQSEIQQQISGANADLAESSQQLASATAALRASQAQLAGAQARLTTARAQLGQAQAYDAEMQQRLTVAEAQLDAAEAELLQGQQSVATQRDRVGDQIVAQSMGPGPELEALGAVLGADDLSDLTRAQNSRQTVLGTETRAYDDLRASEVMLDVNEQQVEAARDLVADERAEAAANLEVMASLEAEASAAEAQVAQLVTSNQQAEATAEEARNADRAELDALEAENDRIAGVLAARAEAARQAAAAAAAAAAAEEARNNAGGGSGGGSSGGGGSSGGGGGGSSSNDGLSYPVNGRVTSPYGMRVHPIYGYYSLHDGVDFGAGCGTPMYAAADGQVVERYYQSAWGNRLIIDNGYMRGAGISTIYNHATRYVVSVGQHVRRGQLVGYVGTTGWSTGCHLHFTVYRNGSPTNPMNYF
;
A
#
# COMPACT_ATOMS: atom_id res chain seq x y z
N MET A 1 40.24 62.73 20.20
CA MET A 1 41.05 62.72 21.44
C MET A 1 40.11 62.36 22.58
N ARG A 2 40.21 61.14 23.14
CA ARG A 2 40.72 60.86 24.51
C ARG A 2 39.83 61.51 25.60
N LEU A 3 39.35 60.88 26.65
CA LEU A 3 39.55 59.58 27.32
C LEU A 3 38.47 59.54 28.43
N LEU A 4 37.98 58.36 28.80
CA LEU A 4 37.26 58.09 30.07
C LEU A 4 38.16 58.42 31.28
N PRO A 5 37.62 58.54 32.51
CA PRO A 5 37.58 57.34 33.37
C PRO A 5 36.39 57.23 34.33
N ALA A 6 36.13 55.98 34.70
CA ALA A 6 35.26 55.51 35.78
C ALA A 6 36.00 55.43 37.12
N PHE A 7 35.28 55.49 38.25
CA PHE A 7 35.56 54.79 39.54
C PHE A 7 34.23 54.81 40.35
N GLN A 8 33.58 53.66 40.65
CA GLN A 8 33.70 52.85 41.89
C GLN A 8 33.36 53.65 43.17
N ARG A 9 32.63 53.18 44.19
CA ARG A 9 32.23 51.86 44.70
C ARG A 9 31.32 52.10 45.92
N ARG A 10 30.34 51.17 46.18
CA ARG A 10 30.00 50.50 47.48
C ARG A 10 29.73 51.40 48.72
N ARG A 11 28.82 51.12 49.68
CA ARG A 11 28.05 49.94 50.13
C ARG A 11 27.34 50.36 51.45
N LEU A 12 26.34 49.57 51.87
CA LEU A 12 25.95 49.27 53.28
C LEU A 12 25.29 50.42 54.07
N ALA A 13 24.37 50.25 55.01
CA ALA A 13 23.70 49.12 55.67
C ALA A 13 22.44 49.71 56.36
N ALA A 14 21.29 49.03 56.33
CA ALA A 14 20.70 48.25 57.43
C ALA A 14 20.03 49.05 58.57
N ALA A 15 18.82 48.56 58.92
CA ALA A 15 18.32 48.28 60.26
C ALA A 15 17.03 49.02 60.70
N THR A 16 15.98 48.19 60.91
CA THR A 16 15.06 48.13 62.08
C THR A 16 14.18 49.37 62.39
N THR A 17 12.91 49.31 62.77
CA THR A 17 12.22 48.40 63.70
C THR A 17 10.69 48.65 63.67
N ALA A 18 9.94 47.66 64.14
CA ALA A 18 8.49 47.52 64.26
C ALA A 18 7.72 48.62 65.04
N VAL A 19 6.41 48.76 64.75
CA VAL A 19 5.34 49.09 65.71
C VAL A 19 4.01 48.42 65.29
N LEU A 20 3.38 47.73 66.25
CA LEU A 20 2.02 47.14 66.24
C LEU A 20 0.92 48.20 66.51
N LEU A 21 -0.30 48.00 65.98
CA LEU A 21 -1.60 47.85 66.70
C LEU A 21 -2.84 48.29 65.87
N CYS A 22 -3.72 47.30 65.62
CA CYS A 22 -5.17 47.23 65.90
C CYS A 22 -6.23 48.24 65.37
N VAL A 23 -7.24 47.63 64.72
CA VAL A 23 -8.71 47.83 64.78
C VAL A 23 -9.37 48.87 63.86
N GLY A 24 -10.41 48.42 63.12
CA GLY A 24 -11.50 49.29 62.67
C GLY A 24 -12.10 48.91 61.31
N ALA A 25 -13.35 48.49 61.30
CA ALA A 25 -14.09 48.02 60.12
C ALA A 25 -14.61 49.14 59.20
N ALA A 26 -14.86 48.74 57.94
CA ALA A 26 -15.96 49.14 57.06
C ALA A 26 -15.68 50.08 55.85
N VAL A 27 -16.06 49.52 54.69
CA VAL A 27 -16.49 50.09 53.39
C VAL A 27 -15.44 50.73 52.47
N SER A 28 -15.21 50.07 51.34
CA SER A 28 -15.20 50.70 50.01
C SER A 28 -15.57 49.67 48.92
N PRO A 29 -16.37 50.04 47.91
CA PRO A 29 -16.53 49.28 46.68
C PRO A 29 -15.34 49.58 45.77
N LEU A 30 -14.69 48.56 45.22
CA LEU A 30 -13.74 48.75 44.14
C LEU A 30 -14.07 47.74 43.04
N ALA A 31 -14.52 48.30 41.93
CA ALA A 31 -14.51 47.63 40.64
C ALA A 31 -13.07 47.23 40.29
N TYR A 32 -12.89 46.02 39.79
CA TYR A 32 -11.80 45.64 38.92
C TYR A 32 -12.39 44.92 37.72
N ALA A 33 -12.14 45.51 36.55
CA ALA A 33 -12.24 44.89 35.24
C ALA A 33 -10.83 44.97 34.61
N ASP A 34 -10.57 44.08 33.66
CA ASP A 34 -9.45 44.04 32.70
C ASP A 34 -8.12 43.35 33.11
N ASP A 35 -8.17 42.08 33.54
CA ASP A 35 -7.03 41.16 33.35
C ASP A 35 -7.44 39.75 32.84
N ASP A 36 -8.74 39.38 32.84
CA ASP A 36 -9.21 38.05 32.42
C ASP A 36 -9.24 37.83 30.89
N ASP A 37 -9.16 38.89 30.08
CA ASP A 37 -9.41 38.80 28.63
C ASP A 37 -8.17 38.36 27.83
N ASP A 38 -6.96 38.63 28.34
CA ASP A 38 -5.69 38.17 27.73
C ASP A 38 -5.39 36.70 28.11
N ASP A 39 -5.65 36.30 29.35
CA ASP A 39 -5.50 34.90 29.81
C ASP A 39 -6.44 33.95 29.05
N LEU A 40 -7.64 34.42 28.69
CA LEU A 40 -8.60 33.65 27.88
C LEU A 40 -8.19 33.52 26.40
N ARG A 41 -7.44 34.49 25.86
CA ARG A 41 -6.93 34.46 24.48
C ARG A 41 -5.72 33.53 24.36
N ASP A 42 -4.85 33.54 25.35
CA ASP A 42 -3.68 32.66 25.40
C ASP A 42 -4.11 31.20 25.58
N GLN A 43 -5.07 30.92 26.49
CA GLN A 43 -5.68 29.60 26.62
C GLN A 43 -6.43 29.17 25.34
N GLN A 44 -7.11 30.10 24.65
CA GLN A 44 -7.77 29.81 23.39
C GLN A 44 -6.77 29.45 22.28
N SER A 45 -5.62 30.13 22.22
CA SER A 45 -4.54 29.87 21.27
C SER A 45 -3.86 28.53 21.54
N GLU A 46 -3.58 28.22 22.81
CA GLU A 46 -2.97 26.95 23.23
C GLU A 46 -3.90 25.76 22.94
N ILE A 47 -5.20 25.92 23.24
CA ILE A 47 -6.21 24.93 22.91
C ILE A 47 -6.34 24.79 21.38
N GLN A 48 -6.34 25.89 20.61
CA GLN A 48 -6.34 25.83 19.13
C GLN A 48 -5.11 25.11 18.56
N GLN A 49 -3.92 25.31 19.15
CA GLN A 49 -2.72 24.58 18.75
C GLN A 49 -2.83 23.09 19.03
N GLN A 50 -3.28 22.70 20.23
CA GLN A 50 -3.50 21.29 20.60
C GLN A 50 -4.54 20.61 19.71
N ILE A 51 -5.63 21.32 19.38
CA ILE A 51 -6.66 20.86 18.44
C ILE A 51 -6.09 20.67 17.03
N SER A 52 -5.31 21.64 16.55
CA SER A 52 -4.71 21.57 15.22
C SER A 52 -3.68 20.44 15.12
N GLY A 53 -2.91 20.20 16.19
CA GLY A 53 -1.93 19.11 16.28
C GLY A 53 -2.61 17.75 16.20
N ALA A 54 -3.60 17.49 17.05
CA ALA A 54 -4.28 16.19 17.06
C ALA A 54 -5.10 15.90 15.79
N ASN A 55 -5.68 16.93 15.16
CA ASN A 55 -6.35 16.76 13.86
C ASN A 55 -5.33 16.47 12.73
N ALA A 56 -4.12 17.01 12.83
CA ALA A 56 -3.03 16.67 11.92
C ALA A 56 -2.55 15.24 12.15
N ASP A 57 -2.32 14.84 13.40
CA ASP A 57 -1.88 13.49 13.78
C ASP A 57 -2.88 12.39 13.32
N LEU A 58 -4.19 12.68 13.39
CA LEU A 58 -5.28 11.82 12.94
C LEU A 58 -5.32 11.63 11.41
N ALA A 59 -5.31 12.75 10.68
CA ALA A 59 -5.27 12.72 9.23
C ALA A 59 -3.99 11.99 8.78
N GLU A 60 -2.90 12.20 9.50
CA GLU A 60 -1.62 11.59 9.25
C GLU A 60 -1.61 10.08 9.50
N SER A 61 -2.13 9.52 10.61
CA SER A 61 -2.12 8.07 10.85
C SER A 61 -2.94 7.28 9.83
N SER A 62 -4.19 7.71 9.58
CA SER A 62 -5.06 7.08 8.58
C SER A 62 -4.52 7.23 7.15
N GLN A 63 -3.88 8.37 6.83
CA GLN A 63 -3.20 8.59 5.56
C GLN A 63 -1.90 7.79 5.45
N GLN A 64 -1.16 7.59 6.54
CA GLN A 64 0.04 6.77 6.60
C GLN A 64 -0.30 5.32 6.31
N LEU A 65 -1.32 4.75 6.96
CA LEU A 65 -1.76 3.39 6.64
C LEU A 65 -2.26 3.27 5.20
N ALA A 66 -3.09 4.22 4.74
CA ALA A 66 -3.60 4.20 3.37
C ALA A 66 -2.48 4.31 2.33
N SER A 67 -1.52 5.21 2.55
CA SER A 67 -0.37 5.42 1.67
C SER A 67 0.60 4.24 1.68
N ALA A 68 0.92 3.67 2.85
CA ALA A 68 1.76 2.49 2.99
C ALA A 68 1.12 1.26 2.31
N THR A 69 -0.20 1.09 2.48
CA THR A 69 -0.94 0.01 1.81
C THR A 69 -0.98 0.21 0.29
N ALA A 70 -1.15 1.44 -0.19
CA ALA A 70 -1.10 1.75 -1.62
C ALA A 70 0.31 1.51 -2.20
N ALA A 71 1.36 1.91 -1.48
CA ALA A 71 2.75 1.68 -1.85
C ALA A 71 3.08 0.18 -1.92
N LEU A 72 2.61 -0.62 -0.94
CA LEU A 72 2.75 -2.08 -0.97
C LEU A 72 2.09 -2.69 -2.21
N ARG A 73 0.85 -2.32 -2.51
CA ARG A 73 0.16 -2.81 -3.73
C ARG A 73 0.89 -2.43 -5.01
N ALA A 74 1.38 -1.18 -5.09
CA ALA A 74 2.17 -0.73 -6.22
C ALA A 74 3.46 -1.53 -6.38
N SER A 75 4.19 -1.76 -5.29
CA SER A 75 5.40 -2.59 -5.28
C SER A 75 5.12 -4.04 -5.69
N GLN A 76 4.03 -4.65 -5.19
CA GLN A 76 3.62 -6.01 -5.57
C GLN A 76 3.31 -6.10 -7.07
N ALA A 77 2.62 -5.10 -7.62
CA ALA A 77 2.34 -5.04 -9.06
C ALA A 77 3.62 -4.88 -9.90
N GLN A 78 4.56 -4.05 -9.46
CA GLN A 78 5.86 -3.89 -10.12
C GLN A 78 6.67 -5.19 -10.09
N LEU A 79 6.71 -5.88 -8.95
CA LEU A 79 7.39 -7.18 -8.80
C LEU A 79 6.78 -8.23 -9.73
N ALA A 80 5.44 -8.35 -9.77
CA ALA A 80 4.75 -9.26 -10.68
C ALA A 80 5.08 -8.96 -12.16
N GLY A 81 5.08 -7.67 -12.52
CA GLY A 81 5.47 -7.23 -13.87
C GLY A 81 6.93 -7.57 -14.22
N ALA A 82 7.86 -7.43 -13.27
CA ALA A 82 9.26 -7.78 -13.48
C ALA A 82 9.48 -9.30 -13.59
N GLN A 83 8.78 -10.10 -12.77
CA GLN A 83 8.80 -11.55 -12.86
C GLN A 83 8.29 -12.04 -14.23
N ALA A 84 7.21 -11.45 -14.73
CA ALA A 84 6.69 -11.77 -16.07
C ALA A 84 7.72 -11.46 -17.17
N ARG A 85 8.39 -10.30 -17.10
CA ARG A 85 9.48 -9.95 -18.05
C ARG A 85 10.63 -10.95 -17.99
N LEU A 86 11.06 -11.36 -16.79
CA LEU A 86 12.10 -12.37 -16.62
C LEU A 86 11.70 -13.71 -17.24
N THR A 87 10.45 -14.15 -17.04
CA THR A 87 9.92 -15.36 -17.68
C THR A 87 9.94 -15.26 -19.20
N THR A 88 9.52 -14.13 -19.76
CA THR A 88 9.56 -13.91 -21.22
C THR A 88 10.99 -13.93 -21.75
N ALA A 89 11.92 -13.21 -21.13
CA ALA A 89 13.33 -13.15 -21.55
C ALA A 89 13.99 -14.55 -21.51
N ARG A 90 13.76 -15.32 -20.44
CA ARG A 90 14.26 -16.70 -20.32
C ARG A 90 13.65 -17.64 -21.37
N ALA A 91 12.37 -17.47 -21.70
CA ALA A 91 11.72 -18.27 -22.75
C ALA A 91 12.29 -17.96 -24.14
N GLN A 92 12.53 -16.69 -24.45
CA GLN A 92 13.16 -16.27 -25.71
C GLN A 92 14.60 -16.79 -25.82
N LEU A 93 15.38 -16.69 -24.74
CA LEU A 93 16.72 -17.26 -24.70
C LEU A 93 16.70 -18.77 -24.94
N GLY A 94 15.79 -19.50 -24.28
CA GLY A 94 15.63 -20.93 -24.48
C GLY A 94 15.25 -21.29 -25.93
N GLN A 95 14.43 -20.47 -26.58
CA GLN A 95 14.10 -20.64 -28.00
C GLN A 95 15.31 -20.42 -28.90
N ALA A 96 16.10 -19.36 -28.65
CA ALA A 96 17.32 -19.07 -29.42
C ALA A 96 18.39 -20.16 -29.25
N GLN A 97 18.51 -20.74 -28.05
CA GLN A 97 19.37 -21.89 -27.77
C GLN A 97 18.92 -23.16 -28.52
N ALA A 98 17.61 -23.39 -28.60
CA ALA A 98 17.08 -24.52 -29.37
C ALA A 98 17.35 -24.34 -30.88
N TYR A 99 17.21 -23.10 -31.38
CA TYR A 99 17.53 -22.78 -32.76
C TYR A 99 19.03 -22.93 -33.06
N ASP A 100 19.90 -22.54 -32.12
CA ASP A 100 21.35 -22.76 -32.22
C ASP A 100 21.71 -24.24 -32.39
N ALA A 101 21.05 -25.12 -31.63
CA ALA A 101 21.26 -26.56 -31.74
C ALA A 101 20.84 -27.12 -33.12
N GLU A 102 19.78 -26.59 -33.73
CA GLU A 102 19.37 -26.94 -35.09
C GLU A 102 20.39 -26.44 -36.13
N MET A 103 20.88 -25.21 -35.97
CA MET A 103 21.95 -24.65 -36.82
C MET A 103 23.24 -25.47 -36.76
N GLN A 104 23.64 -25.93 -35.56
CA GLN A 104 24.80 -26.82 -35.42
C GLN A 104 24.63 -28.14 -36.17
N GLN A 105 23.42 -28.70 -36.21
CA GLN A 105 23.13 -29.90 -37.00
C GLN A 105 23.20 -29.62 -38.51
N ARG A 106 22.62 -28.50 -38.98
CA ARG A 106 22.71 -28.08 -40.38
C ARG A 106 24.15 -27.88 -40.82
N LEU A 107 24.95 -27.19 -40.00
CA LEU A 107 26.37 -26.99 -40.26
C LEU A 107 27.14 -28.31 -40.34
N THR A 108 26.87 -29.25 -39.43
CA THR A 108 27.49 -30.59 -39.47
C THR A 108 27.17 -31.33 -40.77
N VAL A 109 25.92 -31.23 -41.24
CA VAL A 109 25.50 -31.84 -42.52
C VAL A 109 26.17 -31.14 -43.71
N ALA A 110 26.25 -29.81 -43.71
CA ALA A 110 26.91 -29.05 -44.77
C ALA A 110 28.42 -29.35 -44.85
N GLU A 111 29.10 -29.46 -43.71
CA GLU A 111 30.52 -29.84 -43.64
C GLU A 111 30.74 -31.26 -44.18
N ALA A 112 29.86 -32.21 -43.84
CA ALA A 112 29.93 -33.56 -44.40
C ALA A 112 29.67 -33.60 -45.92
N GLN A 113 28.80 -32.73 -46.44
CA GLN A 113 28.57 -32.60 -47.89
C GLN A 113 29.80 -32.03 -48.60
N LEU A 114 30.46 -31.04 -48.00
CA LEU A 114 31.71 -30.50 -48.52
C LEU A 114 32.81 -31.56 -48.57
N ASP A 115 33.00 -32.31 -47.48
CA ASP A 115 33.98 -33.40 -47.44
C ASP A 115 33.72 -34.46 -48.53
N ALA A 116 32.45 -34.81 -48.75
CA ALA A 116 32.05 -35.75 -49.80
C ALA A 116 32.32 -35.19 -51.20
N ALA A 117 31.96 -33.93 -51.46
CA ALA A 117 32.21 -33.28 -52.76
C ALA A 117 33.71 -33.16 -53.05
N GLU A 118 34.55 -32.86 -52.05
CA GLU A 118 36.00 -32.80 -52.20
C GLU A 118 36.61 -34.18 -52.51
N ALA A 119 36.08 -35.24 -51.90
CA ALA A 119 36.47 -36.62 -52.21
C ALA A 119 36.08 -37.03 -53.65
N GLU A 120 34.87 -36.67 -54.10
CA GLU A 120 34.42 -36.90 -55.47
C GLU A 120 35.23 -36.11 -56.49
N LEU A 121 35.59 -34.85 -56.17
CA LEU A 121 36.49 -34.04 -56.99
C LEU A 121 37.85 -34.73 -57.16
N LEU A 122 38.44 -35.24 -56.07
CA LEU A 122 39.71 -35.97 -56.12
C LEU A 122 39.60 -37.22 -57.01
N GLN A 123 38.52 -37.97 -56.90
CA GLN A 123 38.27 -39.15 -57.74
C GLN A 123 38.08 -38.77 -59.22
N GLY A 124 37.38 -37.66 -59.48
CA GLY A 124 37.23 -37.08 -60.82
C GLY A 124 38.58 -36.72 -61.44
N GLN A 125 39.45 -36.05 -60.69
CA GLN A 125 40.80 -35.68 -61.13
C GLN A 125 41.64 -36.92 -61.49
N GLN A 126 41.60 -37.97 -60.67
CA GLN A 126 42.29 -39.24 -60.94
C GLN A 126 41.74 -39.95 -62.19
N SER A 127 40.42 -39.89 -62.39
CA SER A 127 39.76 -40.47 -63.56
C SER A 127 40.18 -39.75 -64.84
N VAL A 128 40.17 -38.42 -64.85
CA VAL A 128 40.67 -37.61 -65.97
C VAL A 128 42.14 -37.91 -66.26
N ALA A 129 43.00 -38.00 -65.24
CA ALA A 129 44.41 -38.36 -65.42
C ALA A 129 44.56 -39.74 -66.09
N THR A 130 43.82 -40.74 -65.60
CA THR A 130 43.83 -42.10 -66.16
C THR A 130 43.37 -42.12 -67.63
N GLN A 131 42.32 -41.37 -67.97
CA GLN A 131 41.84 -41.31 -69.35
C GLN A 131 42.81 -40.55 -70.26
N ARG A 132 43.48 -39.49 -69.77
CA ARG A 132 44.53 -38.79 -70.51
C ARG A 132 45.71 -39.70 -70.82
N ASP A 133 46.14 -40.52 -69.87
CA ASP A 133 47.21 -41.49 -70.08
C ASP A 133 46.81 -42.53 -71.15
N ARG A 134 45.58 -43.06 -71.12
CA ARG A 134 45.08 -44.00 -72.15
C ARG A 134 45.04 -43.40 -73.55
N VAL A 135 44.56 -42.17 -73.68
CA VAL A 135 44.55 -41.44 -74.96
C VAL A 135 45.99 -41.21 -75.43
N GLY A 136 46.90 -40.82 -74.52
CA GLY A 136 48.33 -40.67 -74.82
C GLY A 136 48.99 -41.96 -75.31
N ASP A 137 48.78 -43.07 -74.62
CA ASP A 137 49.28 -44.39 -75.01
C ASP A 137 48.78 -44.82 -76.39
N GLN A 138 47.50 -44.55 -76.70
CA GLN A 138 46.93 -44.82 -78.03
C GLN A 138 47.59 -43.96 -79.12
N ILE A 139 47.78 -42.66 -78.89
CA ILE A 139 48.45 -41.76 -79.85
C ILE A 139 49.89 -42.24 -80.10
N VAL A 140 50.62 -42.63 -79.05
CA VAL A 140 51.99 -43.16 -79.17
C VAL A 140 52.00 -44.48 -79.95
N ALA A 141 51.11 -45.41 -79.63
CA ALA A 141 51.00 -46.70 -80.33
C ALA A 141 50.67 -46.51 -81.83
N GLN A 142 49.78 -45.57 -82.16
CA GLN A 142 49.43 -45.22 -83.53
C GLN A 142 50.58 -44.53 -84.27
N SER A 143 51.37 -43.71 -83.58
CA SER A 143 52.53 -43.00 -84.15
C SER A 143 53.75 -43.90 -84.37
N MET A 144 53.90 -44.96 -83.57
CA MET A 144 55.02 -45.91 -83.65
C MET A 144 54.70 -47.18 -84.48
N GLY A 145 53.44 -47.43 -84.81
CA GLY A 145 53.02 -48.51 -85.71
C GLY A 145 53.28 -48.21 -87.19
N PRO A 146 53.19 -49.20 -88.09
CA PRO A 146 53.19 -48.94 -89.53
C PRO A 146 52.00 -48.04 -89.86
N GLY A 147 52.20 -46.99 -90.66
CA GLY A 147 51.13 -46.05 -91.01
C GLY A 147 49.90 -46.79 -91.59
N PRO A 148 48.69 -46.22 -91.48
CA PRO A 148 47.43 -46.91 -91.85
C PRO A 148 47.39 -47.39 -93.30
N GLU A 149 48.14 -46.75 -94.20
CA GLU A 149 48.32 -47.18 -95.60
C GLU A 149 49.22 -48.42 -95.72
N LEU A 150 50.27 -48.53 -94.89
CA LEU A 150 51.18 -49.68 -94.85
C LEU A 150 50.55 -50.89 -94.16
N GLU A 151 49.75 -50.69 -93.11
CA GLU A 151 48.96 -51.75 -92.48
C GLU A 151 47.85 -52.26 -93.41
N ALA A 152 47.13 -51.37 -94.11
CA ALA A 152 46.13 -51.77 -95.09
C ALA A 152 46.76 -52.53 -96.28
N LEU A 153 47.92 -52.09 -96.75
CA LEU A 153 48.67 -52.79 -97.79
C LEU A 153 49.19 -54.15 -97.29
N GLY A 154 49.68 -54.24 -96.05
CA GLY A 154 50.11 -55.49 -95.42
C GLY A 154 48.97 -56.49 -95.22
N ALA A 155 47.78 -56.01 -94.86
CA ALA A 155 46.58 -56.82 -94.73
C ALA A 155 46.06 -57.36 -96.09
N VAL A 156 46.24 -56.60 -97.17
CA VAL A 156 45.88 -57.04 -98.54
C VAL A 156 46.93 -58.00 -99.11
N LEU A 157 48.23 -57.76 -98.85
CA LEU A 157 49.33 -58.59 -99.35
C LEU A 157 49.53 -59.88 -98.56
N GLY A 158 49.09 -59.94 -97.31
CA GLY A 158 49.23 -61.10 -96.41
C GLY A 158 47.97 -61.94 -96.21
N ALA A 159 46.88 -61.66 -96.93
CA ALA A 159 45.64 -62.44 -96.86
C ALA A 159 45.69 -63.63 -97.82
N ASP A 160 45.54 -64.85 -97.29
CA ASP A 160 45.48 -66.08 -98.11
C ASP A 160 44.06 -66.31 -98.68
N ASP A 161 43.03 -65.76 -98.05
CA ASP A 161 41.63 -65.85 -98.48
C ASP A 161 40.78 -64.59 -98.20
N LEU A 162 39.53 -64.59 -98.67
CA LEU A 162 38.58 -63.47 -98.50
C LEU A 162 38.17 -63.25 -97.02
N SER A 163 38.22 -64.30 -96.20
CA SER A 163 37.93 -64.22 -94.77
C SER A 163 39.03 -63.48 -94.00
N ASP A 164 40.29 -63.58 -94.42
CA ASP A 164 41.41 -62.82 -93.85
C ASP A 164 41.25 -61.32 -94.09
N LEU A 165 40.87 -60.94 -95.31
CA LEU A 165 40.59 -59.54 -95.65
C LEU A 165 39.41 -59.00 -94.84
N THR A 166 38.36 -59.80 -94.64
CA THR A 166 37.20 -59.43 -93.83
C THR A 166 37.57 -59.28 -92.35
N ARG A 167 38.43 -60.15 -91.81
CA ARG A 167 38.98 -60.03 -90.45
C ARG A 167 39.80 -58.76 -90.28
N ALA A 168 40.67 -58.44 -91.23
CA ALA A 168 41.47 -57.21 -91.22
C ALA A 168 40.60 -55.94 -91.33
N GLN A 169 39.52 -55.98 -92.11
CA GLN A 169 38.58 -54.86 -92.18
C GLN A 169 37.81 -54.67 -90.86
N ASN A 170 37.33 -55.77 -90.25
CA ASN A 170 36.63 -55.73 -88.97
C ASN A 170 37.54 -55.30 -87.81
N SER A 171 38.82 -55.71 -87.80
CA SER A 171 39.79 -55.27 -86.80
C SER A 171 40.05 -53.77 -86.92
N ARG A 172 40.21 -53.24 -88.14
CA ARG A 172 40.37 -51.80 -88.37
C ARG A 172 39.16 -50.99 -87.90
N GLN A 173 37.95 -51.48 -88.17
CA GLN A 173 36.71 -50.86 -87.68
C GLN A 173 36.63 -50.88 -86.14
N THR A 174 37.12 -51.95 -85.52
CA THR A 174 37.19 -52.08 -84.07
C THR A 174 38.18 -51.08 -83.47
N VAL A 175 39.36 -50.93 -84.06
CA VAL A 175 40.40 -49.98 -83.62
C VAL A 175 39.91 -48.53 -83.68
N LEU A 176 39.33 -48.11 -84.81
CA LEU A 176 38.73 -46.77 -84.95
C LEU A 176 37.58 -46.55 -83.96
N GLY A 177 36.80 -47.61 -83.69
CA GLY A 177 35.74 -47.57 -82.68
C GLY A 177 36.27 -47.45 -81.25
N THR A 178 37.41 -48.08 -80.93
CA THR A 178 38.06 -47.95 -79.61
C THR A 178 38.75 -46.60 -79.43
N GLU A 179 39.22 -45.98 -80.52
CA GLU A 179 39.84 -44.66 -80.51
C GLU A 179 38.80 -43.58 -80.22
N THR A 180 37.70 -43.55 -80.99
CA THR A 180 36.58 -42.61 -80.75
C THR A 180 36.06 -42.70 -79.31
N ARG A 181 35.91 -43.92 -78.78
CA ARG A 181 35.46 -44.13 -77.39
C ARG A 181 36.43 -43.56 -76.36
N ALA A 182 37.74 -43.69 -76.55
CA ALA A 182 38.72 -43.17 -75.59
C ALA A 182 38.68 -41.63 -75.49
N TYR A 183 38.52 -40.95 -76.63
CA TYR A 183 38.32 -39.49 -76.65
C TYR A 183 36.98 -39.08 -76.03
N ASP A 184 35.90 -39.81 -76.33
CA ASP A 184 34.58 -39.57 -75.76
C ASP A 184 34.58 -39.78 -74.22
N ASP A 185 35.24 -40.84 -73.73
CA ASP A 185 35.38 -41.16 -72.31
C ASP A 185 36.22 -40.10 -71.56
N LEU A 186 37.30 -39.61 -72.19
CA LEU A 186 38.10 -38.50 -71.65
C LEU A 186 37.24 -37.24 -71.55
N ARG A 187 36.55 -36.87 -72.63
CA ARG A 187 35.70 -35.68 -72.65
C ARG A 187 34.56 -35.77 -71.63
N ALA A 188 33.95 -36.94 -71.49
CA ALA A 188 32.94 -37.18 -70.46
C ALA A 188 33.53 -37.00 -69.05
N SER A 189 34.74 -37.51 -68.80
CA SER A 189 35.43 -37.36 -67.52
C SER A 189 35.78 -35.91 -67.21
N GLU A 190 36.20 -35.12 -68.21
CA GLU A 190 36.48 -33.69 -68.06
C GLU A 190 35.21 -32.88 -67.75
N VAL A 191 34.08 -33.21 -68.38
CA VAL A 191 32.78 -32.60 -68.04
C VAL A 191 32.34 -32.96 -66.63
N MET A 192 32.51 -34.23 -66.21
CA MET A 192 32.21 -34.63 -64.84
C MET A 192 33.12 -33.95 -63.82
N LEU A 193 34.39 -33.69 -64.15
CA LEU A 193 35.29 -32.95 -63.29
C LEU A 193 34.81 -31.52 -63.05
N ASP A 194 34.38 -30.81 -64.11
CA ASP A 194 33.79 -29.46 -64.00
C ASP A 194 32.52 -29.46 -63.11
N VAL A 195 31.67 -30.50 -63.24
CA VAL A 195 30.51 -30.68 -62.35
C VAL A 195 30.95 -30.87 -60.90
N ASN A 196 31.98 -31.67 -60.63
CA ASN A 196 32.49 -31.89 -59.26
C ASN A 196 33.12 -30.61 -58.69
N GLU A 197 33.83 -29.81 -59.50
CA GLU A 197 34.37 -28.51 -59.09
C GLU A 197 33.24 -27.55 -58.66
N GLN A 198 32.17 -27.47 -59.45
CA GLN A 198 30.99 -26.67 -59.11
C GLN A 198 30.27 -27.17 -57.85
N GLN A 199 30.20 -28.49 -57.64
CA GLN A 199 29.61 -29.06 -56.43
C GLN A 199 30.41 -28.70 -55.17
N VAL A 200 31.75 -28.72 -55.24
CA VAL A 200 32.61 -28.27 -54.14
C VAL A 200 32.40 -26.79 -53.85
N GLU A 201 32.33 -25.93 -54.89
CA GLU A 201 32.05 -24.50 -54.71
C GLU A 201 30.70 -24.28 -54.02
N ALA A 202 29.63 -24.92 -54.50
CA ALA A 202 28.31 -24.84 -53.90
C ALA A 202 28.27 -25.34 -52.45
N ALA A 203 29.00 -26.42 -52.12
CA ALA A 203 29.09 -26.94 -50.76
C ALA A 203 29.88 -25.99 -49.83
N ARG A 204 30.93 -25.33 -50.33
CA ARG A 204 31.68 -24.32 -49.57
C ARG A 204 30.82 -23.10 -49.27
N ASP A 205 30.06 -22.63 -50.25
CA ASP A 205 29.14 -21.51 -50.06
C ASP A 205 28.07 -21.85 -49.02
N LEU A 206 27.49 -23.06 -49.08
CA LEU A 206 26.54 -23.54 -48.07
C LEU A 206 27.15 -23.52 -46.65
N VAL A 207 28.36 -24.07 -46.47
CA VAL A 207 29.04 -24.03 -45.16
C VAL A 207 29.29 -22.60 -44.69
N ALA A 208 29.66 -21.69 -45.60
CA ALA A 208 29.87 -20.28 -45.27
C ALA A 208 28.57 -19.60 -44.81
N ASP A 209 27.46 -19.86 -45.51
CA ASP A 209 26.13 -19.35 -45.17
C ASP A 209 25.65 -19.87 -43.81
N GLU A 210 25.77 -21.18 -43.56
CA GLU A 210 25.40 -21.80 -42.28
C GLU A 210 26.21 -21.23 -41.10
N ARG A 211 27.51 -21.00 -41.30
CA ARG A 211 28.38 -20.37 -40.28
C ARG A 211 28.01 -18.92 -40.03
N ALA A 212 27.65 -18.17 -41.07
CA ALA A 212 27.22 -16.79 -40.93
C ALA A 212 25.89 -16.69 -40.18
N GLU A 213 24.93 -17.58 -40.46
CA GLU A 213 23.65 -17.66 -39.76
C GLU A 213 23.84 -18.01 -38.28
N ALA A 214 24.67 -19.01 -37.97
CA ALA A 214 25.01 -19.39 -36.61
C ALA A 214 25.68 -18.24 -35.84
N ALA A 215 26.62 -17.52 -36.46
CA ALA A 215 27.28 -16.37 -35.85
C ALA A 215 26.27 -15.25 -35.50
N ALA A 216 25.30 -14.97 -36.37
CA ALA A 216 24.25 -14.01 -36.10
C ALA A 216 23.34 -14.44 -34.94
N ASN A 217 23.01 -15.73 -34.82
CA ASN A 217 22.22 -16.25 -33.71
C ASN A 217 22.96 -16.14 -32.37
N LEU A 218 24.28 -16.31 -32.35
CA LEU A 218 25.09 -16.10 -31.14
C LEU A 218 24.99 -14.66 -30.62
N GLU A 219 24.94 -13.66 -31.51
CA GLU A 219 24.73 -12.26 -31.11
C GLU A 219 23.34 -12.05 -30.49
N VAL A 220 22.30 -12.67 -31.07
CA VAL A 220 20.94 -12.65 -30.52
C VAL A 220 20.90 -13.29 -29.13
N MET A 221 21.52 -14.46 -28.97
CA MET A 221 21.61 -15.16 -27.68
C MET A 221 22.32 -14.30 -26.63
N ALA A 222 23.45 -13.66 -26.97
CA ALA A 222 24.17 -12.80 -26.05
C ALA A 222 23.31 -11.60 -25.60
N SER A 223 22.53 -11.00 -26.51
CA SER A 223 21.57 -9.94 -26.15
C SER A 223 20.49 -10.44 -25.20
N LEU A 224 19.90 -11.61 -25.49
CA LEU A 224 18.85 -12.20 -24.66
C LEU A 224 19.36 -12.64 -23.29
N GLU A 225 20.60 -13.13 -23.18
CA GLU A 225 21.25 -13.41 -21.90
C GLU A 225 21.43 -12.14 -21.07
N ALA A 226 21.89 -11.05 -21.70
CA ALA A 226 22.02 -9.76 -21.03
C ALA A 226 20.66 -9.22 -20.55
N GLU A 227 19.61 -9.33 -21.38
CA GLU A 227 18.25 -8.95 -21.02
C GLU A 227 17.69 -9.80 -19.86
N ALA A 228 17.89 -11.12 -19.90
CA ALA A 228 17.48 -12.02 -18.82
C ALA A 228 18.21 -11.71 -17.51
N SER A 229 19.52 -11.44 -17.58
CA SER A 229 20.32 -11.05 -16.41
C SER A 229 19.86 -9.70 -15.82
N ALA A 230 19.59 -8.71 -16.67
CA ALA A 230 19.06 -7.42 -16.24
C ALA A 230 17.66 -7.55 -15.61
N ALA A 231 16.79 -8.38 -16.18
CA ALA A 231 15.46 -8.66 -15.63
C ALA A 231 15.56 -9.37 -14.27
N GLU A 232 16.50 -10.30 -14.11
CA GLU A 232 16.75 -11.00 -12.84
C GLU A 232 17.25 -10.04 -11.75
N ALA A 233 18.20 -9.16 -12.09
CA ALA A 233 18.66 -8.11 -11.18
C ALA A 233 17.51 -7.16 -10.76
N GLN A 234 16.64 -6.80 -11.71
CA GLN A 234 15.46 -5.97 -11.41
C GLN A 234 14.48 -6.69 -10.47
N VAL A 235 14.24 -7.99 -10.67
CA VAL A 235 13.40 -8.79 -9.76
C VAL A 235 14.01 -8.81 -8.36
N ALA A 236 15.32 -9.06 -8.23
CA ALA A 236 15.99 -9.08 -6.93
C ALA A 236 15.86 -7.74 -6.19
N GLN A 237 16.05 -6.61 -6.88
CA GLN A 237 15.86 -5.28 -6.31
C GLN A 237 14.41 -5.05 -5.86
N LEU A 238 13.43 -5.44 -6.69
CA LEU A 238 12.02 -5.26 -6.38
C LEU A 238 11.54 -6.16 -5.25
N VAL A 239 12.12 -7.35 -5.06
CA VAL A 239 11.85 -8.20 -3.89
C VAL A 239 12.25 -7.47 -2.62
N THR A 240 13.44 -6.87 -2.56
CA THR A 240 13.88 -6.08 -1.40
C THR A 240 12.99 -4.86 -1.17
N SER A 241 12.62 -4.13 -2.23
CA SER A 241 11.69 -3.01 -2.12
C SER A 241 10.31 -3.45 -1.63
N ASN A 242 9.84 -4.62 -2.04
CA ASN A 242 8.56 -5.16 -1.61
C ASN A 242 8.55 -5.52 -0.13
N GLN A 243 9.61 -6.16 0.36
CA GLN A 243 9.78 -6.47 1.79
C GLN A 243 9.79 -5.19 2.65
N GLN A 244 10.44 -4.12 2.19
CA GLN A 244 10.43 -2.84 2.88
C GLN A 244 9.03 -2.19 2.90
N ALA A 245 8.31 -2.24 1.78
CA ALA A 245 6.94 -1.73 1.70
C ALA A 245 5.98 -2.54 2.59
N GLU A 246 6.18 -3.86 2.70
CA GLU A 246 5.41 -4.74 3.58
C GLU A 246 5.64 -4.39 5.05
N ALA A 247 6.91 -4.27 5.47
CA ALA A 247 7.26 -3.86 6.83
C ALA A 247 6.67 -2.49 7.19
N THR A 248 6.75 -1.51 6.28
CA THR A 248 6.16 -0.17 6.49
C THR A 248 4.64 -0.24 6.65
N ALA A 249 3.96 -1.04 5.82
CA ALA A 249 2.52 -1.22 5.92
C ALA A 249 2.10 -1.96 7.19
N GLU A 250 2.90 -2.91 7.68
CA GLU A 250 2.68 -3.58 8.96
C GLU A 250 2.85 -2.64 10.15
N GLU A 251 3.91 -1.83 10.15
CA GLU A 251 4.16 -0.84 11.20
C GLU A 251 2.99 0.15 11.29
N ALA A 252 2.54 0.70 10.16
CA ALA A 252 1.38 1.59 10.11
C ALA A 252 0.09 0.92 10.63
N ARG A 253 -0.15 -0.36 10.30
CA ARG A 253 -1.31 -1.12 10.82
C ARG A 253 -1.22 -1.31 12.33
N ASN A 254 -0.04 -1.61 12.85
CA ASN A 254 0.16 -1.82 14.28
C ASN A 254 0.00 -0.51 15.07
N ALA A 255 0.45 0.61 14.50
CA ALA A 255 0.25 1.94 15.08
C ALA A 255 -1.26 2.28 15.16
N ASP A 256 -2.00 2.15 14.06
CA ASP A 256 -3.46 2.36 14.03
C ASP A 256 -4.19 1.44 15.02
N ARG A 257 -3.77 0.16 15.13
CA ARG A 257 -4.37 -0.79 16.07
C ARG A 257 -4.11 -0.40 17.52
N ALA A 258 -2.88 0.03 17.84
CA ALA A 258 -2.53 0.48 19.18
C ALA A 258 -3.31 1.74 19.58
N GLU A 259 -3.53 2.66 18.64
CA GLU A 259 -4.40 3.81 18.88
C GLU A 259 -5.84 3.37 19.18
N LEU A 260 -6.43 2.49 18.37
CA LEU A 260 -7.77 1.96 18.61
C LEU A 260 -7.89 1.28 19.99
N ASP A 261 -6.94 0.43 20.35
CA ASP A 261 -6.93 -0.27 21.65
C ASP A 261 -6.84 0.74 22.82
N ALA A 262 -6.09 1.83 22.67
CA ALA A 262 -6.01 2.90 23.67
C ALA A 262 -7.35 3.64 23.84
N LEU A 263 -8.09 3.84 22.76
CA LEU A 263 -9.42 4.46 22.80
C LEU A 263 -10.45 3.56 23.46
N GLU A 264 -10.43 2.26 23.15
CA GLU A 264 -11.30 1.27 23.79
C GLU A 264 -11.05 1.23 25.31
N ALA A 265 -9.77 1.18 25.73
CA ALA A 265 -9.41 1.21 27.15
C ALA A 265 -9.87 2.49 27.88
N GLU A 266 -9.78 3.65 27.21
CA GLU A 266 -10.24 4.91 27.78
C GLU A 266 -11.78 4.96 27.90
N ASN A 267 -12.50 4.43 26.93
CA ASN A 267 -13.96 4.26 27.01
C ASN A 267 -14.36 3.37 28.19
N ASP A 268 -13.67 2.24 28.38
CA ASP A 268 -13.91 1.31 29.49
C ASP A 268 -13.61 1.97 30.85
N ARG A 269 -12.55 2.78 30.94
CA ARG A 269 -12.22 3.56 32.15
C ARG A 269 -13.38 4.49 32.51
N ILE A 270 -13.87 5.27 31.54
CA ILE A 270 -14.99 6.19 31.74
C ILE A 270 -16.26 5.44 32.13
N ALA A 271 -16.58 4.34 31.42
CA ALA A 271 -17.73 3.50 31.75
C ALA A 271 -17.69 3.00 33.20
N GLY A 272 -16.51 2.57 33.68
CA GLY A 272 -16.30 2.14 35.06
C GLY A 272 -16.51 3.26 36.08
N VAL A 273 -15.95 4.45 35.83
CA VAL A 273 -16.14 5.64 36.70
C VAL A 273 -17.63 5.99 36.81
N LEU A 274 -18.33 6.00 35.68
CA LEU A 274 -19.75 6.35 35.62
C LEU A 274 -20.65 5.28 36.25
N ALA A 275 -20.30 3.99 36.10
CA ALA A 275 -21.01 2.90 36.78
C ALA A 275 -20.88 3.02 38.31
N ALA A 276 -19.68 3.29 38.82
CA ALA A 276 -19.44 3.45 40.25
C ALA A 276 -20.22 4.65 40.84
N ARG A 277 -20.23 5.77 40.11
CA ARG A 277 -21.02 6.96 40.48
C ARG A 277 -22.52 6.69 40.44
N ALA A 278 -23.00 5.97 39.42
CA ALA A 278 -24.40 5.57 39.31
C ALA A 278 -24.83 4.68 40.49
N GLU A 279 -23.98 3.75 40.91
CA GLU A 279 -24.24 2.90 42.08
C GLU A 279 -24.30 3.72 43.37
N ALA A 280 -23.35 4.63 43.58
CA ALA A 280 -23.35 5.53 44.73
C ALA A 280 -24.61 6.41 44.76
N ALA A 281 -25.03 6.94 43.60
CA ALA A 281 -26.25 7.72 43.47
C ALA A 281 -27.51 6.90 43.79
N ARG A 282 -27.56 5.63 43.34
CA ARG A 282 -28.65 4.70 43.68
C ARG A 282 -28.74 4.45 45.18
N GLN A 283 -27.61 4.20 45.84
CA GLN A 283 -27.56 3.97 47.29
C GLN A 283 -28.00 5.23 48.07
N ALA A 284 -27.52 6.41 47.65
CA ALA A 284 -27.93 7.68 48.25
C ALA A 284 -29.44 7.94 48.08
N ALA A 285 -30.00 7.66 46.90
CA ALA A 285 -31.44 7.79 46.64
C ALA A 285 -32.26 6.81 47.50
N ALA A 286 -31.82 5.55 47.62
CA ALA A 286 -32.49 4.57 48.49
C ALA A 286 -32.44 4.97 49.97
N ALA A 287 -31.30 5.49 50.45
CA ALA A 287 -31.16 5.97 51.81
C ALA A 287 -32.05 7.20 52.07
N ALA A 288 -32.13 8.15 51.13
CA ALA A 288 -33.01 9.31 51.22
C ALA A 288 -34.49 8.90 51.24
N ALA A 289 -34.90 7.95 50.39
CA ALA A 289 -36.25 7.41 50.40
C ALA A 289 -36.60 6.71 51.72
N ALA A 290 -35.67 5.92 52.27
CA ALA A 290 -35.85 5.28 53.57
C ALA A 290 -35.94 6.31 54.71
N ALA A 291 -35.15 7.37 54.68
CA ALA A 291 -35.20 8.46 55.66
C ALA A 291 -36.53 9.22 55.59
N ALA A 292 -37.00 9.56 54.39
CA ALA A 292 -38.30 10.20 54.18
C ALA A 292 -39.46 9.33 54.68
N ALA A 293 -39.45 8.02 54.38
CA ALA A 293 -40.45 7.08 54.87
C ALA A 293 -40.42 6.95 56.41
N ALA A 294 -39.23 6.99 57.02
CA ALA A 294 -39.09 6.96 58.48
C ALA A 294 -39.58 8.26 59.14
N GLU A 295 -39.37 9.41 58.51
CA GLU A 295 -39.90 10.71 58.97
C GLU A 295 -41.44 10.75 58.88
N GLU A 296 -42.01 10.29 57.76
CA GLU A 296 -43.46 10.19 57.58
C GLU A 296 -44.09 9.24 58.63
N ALA A 297 -43.46 8.09 58.89
CA ALA A 297 -43.89 7.17 59.94
C ALA A 297 -43.84 7.80 61.34
N ARG A 298 -42.82 8.63 61.64
CA ARG A 298 -42.72 9.38 62.92
C ARG A 298 -43.82 10.44 63.04
N ASN A 299 -44.10 11.18 61.97
CA ASN A 299 -45.16 12.19 61.94
C ASN A 299 -46.54 11.57 62.15
N ASN A 300 -46.78 10.37 61.59
CA ASN A 300 -48.03 9.63 61.79
C ASN A 300 -48.17 9.00 63.18
N ALA A 301 -47.06 8.64 63.85
CA ALA A 301 -47.08 8.09 65.21
C ALA A 301 -47.23 9.16 66.32
N GLY A 302 -46.93 10.43 66.03
CA GLY A 302 -47.06 11.56 66.98
C GLY A 302 -48.47 12.15 67.11
N GLY A 303 -49.42 11.74 66.27
CA GLY A 303 -50.81 12.25 66.22
C GLY A 303 -51.78 11.62 67.23
N GLY A 304 -51.27 11.06 68.33
CA GLY A 304 -52.08 10.35 69.34
C GLY A 304 -52.12 11.05 70.69
N SER A 305 -52.80 12.21 70.83
CA SER A 305 -53.48 12.63 72.08
C SER A 305 -54.22 13.98 71.93
N GLY A 306 -55.53 13.98 72.25
CA GLY A 306 -56.38 15.16 72.48
C GLY A 306 -57.00 15.75 71.20
N GLY A 307 -58.31 15.79 70.96
CA GLY A 307 -59.45 15.93 71.86
C GLY A 307 -60.15 17.25 71.57
N GLY A 308 -61.34 17.21 70.96
CA GLY A 308 -62.35 18.27 71.09
C GLY A 308 -62.65 19.18 69.89
N SER A 309 -63.83 18.95 69.32
CA SER A 309 -64.89 19.95 69.02
C SER A 309 -64.67 21.05 67.96
N SER A 310 -65.50 20.94 66.91
CA SER A 310 -66.34 21.98 66.28
C SER A 310 -65.73 23.30 65.79
N GLY A 311 -65.95 23.63 64.52
CA GLY A 311 -66.07 25.03 64.11
C GLY A 311 -65.87 25.26 62.61
N GLY A 312 -66.94 25.62 61.91
CA GLY A 312 -66.98 25.82 60.47
C GLY A 312 -66.04 26.89 59.91
N GLY A 313 -65.47 26.56 58.76
CA GLY A 313 -65.54 27.34 57.50
C GLY A 313 -65.10 28.80 57.52
N GLY A 314 -63.92 29.06 56.94
CA GLY A 314 -63.49 30.40 56.57
C GLY A 314 -62.17 30.43 55.78
N SER A 315 -62.31 30.54 54.45
CA SER A 315 -61.55 31.35 53.49
C SER A 315 -60.01 31.48 53.53
N SER A 316 -59.48 31.40 52.30
CA SER A 316 -58.40 32.22 51.70
C SER A 316 -56.97 31.69 51.66
N GLY A 317 -56.47 31.58 50.42
CA GLY A 317 -55.22 32.20 50.00
C GLY A 317 -53.93 31.42 50.25
N GLY A 318 -53.35 30.87 49.18
CA GLY A 318 -51.97 30.38 49.21
C GLY A 318 -51.61 29.63 47.94
N GLY A 319 -51.27 30.37 46.89
CA GLY A 319 -50.64 29.79 45.71
C GLY A 319 -49.21 29.35 45.97
N GLY A 320 -48.71 28.49 45.08
CA GLY A 320 -47.28 28.34 44.84
C GLY A 320 -46.78 26.91 45.01
N GLY A 321 -46.22 26.38 43.91
CA GLY A 321 -45.28 25.26 43.98
C GLY A 321 -45.82 23.92 43.53
N GLY A 322 -46.52 23.85 42.40
CA GLY A 322 -46.53 22.62 41.63
C GLY A 322 -45.09 22.29 41.25
N SER A 323 -44.48 21.34 41.96
CA SER A 323 -43.20 20.74 41.59
C SER A 323 -43.41 20.05 40.26
N SER A 324 -43.13 20.76 39.17
CA SER A 324 -42.97 20.14 37.85
C SER A 324 -41.80 19.18 37.97
N SER A 325 -42.11 17.89 38.02
CA SER A 325 -41.16 16.79 37.92
C SER A 325 -40.39 16.92 36.60
N ASN A 326 -39.27 17.65 36.66
CA ASN A 326 -38.26 17.82 35.61
C ASN A 326 -37.45 16.53 35.46
N ASP A 327 -38.11 15.43 35.10
CA ASP A 327 -37.48 14.09 35.10
C ASP A 327 -36.79 13.77 33.76
N GLY A 328 -36.59 14.76 32.87
CA GLY A 328 -36.00 14.62 31.54
C GLY A 328 -34.84 15.59 31.29
N LEU A 329 -33.97 15.23 30.34
CA LEU A 329 -32.85 16.06 29.90
C LEU A 329 -33.36 17.18 28.98
N SER A 330 -32.82 18.38 29.10
CA SER A 330 -33.01 19.44 28.10
C SER A 330 -32.02 19.28 26.94
N TYR A 331 -32.39 19.77 25.75
CA TYR A 331 -31.47 19.84 24.63
C TYR A 331 -30.19 20.62 25.02
N PRO A 332 -29.00 20.04 24.83
CA PRO A 332 -27.74 20.66 25.26
C PRO A 332 -27.28 21.78 24.34
N VAL A 333 -27.81 21.88 23.12
CA VAL A 333 -27.45 22.90 22.14
C VAL A 333 -28.65 23.17 21.23
N ASN A 334 -28.77 24.40 20.75
CA ASN A 334 -29.71 24.74 19.67
C ASN A 334 -29.11 24.34 18.32
N GLY A 335 -29.26 23.06 17.96
CA GLY A 335 -28.76 22.49 16.72
C GLY A 335 -29.64 21.33 16.26
N ARG A 336 -29.62 21.02 14.96
CA ARG A 336 -30.34 19.86 14.43
C ARG A 336 -29.51 18.59 14.67
N VAL A 337 -30.18 17.46 14.86
CA VAL A 337 -29.50 16.15 14.80
C VAL A 337 -28.94 15.95 13.39
N THR A 338 -27.63 15.81 13.29
CA THR A 338 -26.92 15.52 12.03
C THR A 338 -26.48 14.07 11.93
N SER A 339 -26.25 13.40 13.07
CA SER A 339 -25.97 11.97 13.12
C SER A 339 -26.65 11.33 14.33
N PRO A 340 -27.51 10.31 14.14
CA PRO A 340 -28.17 9.63 15.24
C PRO A 340 -27.25 8.61 15.93
N TYR A 341 -27.60 8.23 17.15
CA TYR A 341 -27.03 7.09 17.86
C TYR A 341 -27.25 5.78 17.11
N GLY A 342 -26.28 4.87 17.14
CA GLY A 342 -26.42 3.51 16.62
C GLY A 342 -25.23 3.02 15.81
N MET A 343 -25.29 1.75 15.37
CA MET A 343 -24.23 1.16 14.56
C MET A 343 -24.15 1.84 13.20
N ARG A 344 -22.96 2.32 12.83
CA ARG A 344 -22.68 2.92 11.52
C ARG A 344 -21.26 2.63 11.08
N VAL A 345 -21.02 2.80 9.79
CA VAL A 345 -19.66 2.88 9.27
C VAL A 345 -19.03 4.17 9.78
N HIS A 346 -17.87 4.08 10.44
CA HIS A 346 -17.15 5.24 10.95
C HIS A 346 -16.75 6.14 9.77
N PRO A 347 -17.12 7.43 9.76
CA PRO A 347 -16.96 8.30 8.59
C PRO A 347 -15.50 8.55 8.21
N ILE A 348 -14.57 8.34 9.14
CA ILE A 348 -13.12 8.55 8.92
C ILE A 348 -12.40 7.24 8.57
N TYR A 349 -12.79 6.12 9.18
CA TYR A 349 -12.01 4.88 9.13
C TYR A 349 -12.70 3.72 8.39
N GLY A 350 -13.98 3.87 8.06
CA GLY A 350 -14.69 2.89 7.24
C GLY A 350 -15.04 1.56 7.95
N TYR A 351 -14.70 1.37 9.23
CA TYR A 351 -15.13 0.19 9.99
C TYR A 351 -16.51 0.38 10.63
N TYR A 352 -17.26 -0.71 10.78
CA TYR A 352 -18.59 -0.72 11.37
C TYR A 352 -18.50 -0.66 12.90
N SER A 353 -18.95 0.43 13.51
CA SER A 353 -18.84 0.70 14.95
C SER A 353 -20.07 1.40 15.52
N LEU A 354 -20.22 1.35 16.84
CA LEU A 354 -21.28 2.06 17.53
C LEU A 354 -20.96 3.56 17.57
N HIS A 355 -21.88 4.36 17.04
CA HIS A 355 -21.96 5.76 17.39
C HIS A 355 -22.67 5.89 18.74
N ASP A 356 -21.90 6.09 19.79
CA ASP A 356 -22.33 6.03 21.18
C ASP A 356 -23.09 7.28 21.65
N GLY A 357 -23.16 8.32 20.82
CA GLY A 357 -23.90 9.55 21.09
C GLY A 357 -24.77 10.02 19.92
N VAL A 358 -25.23 11.27 20.02
CA VAL A 358 -25.95 11.99 18.95
C VAL A 358 -25.15 13.23 18.59
N ASP A 359 -24.93 13.43 17.30
CA ASP A 359 -24.27 14.63 16.78
C ASP A 359 -25.33 15.71 16.52
N PHE A 360 -25.16 16.85 17.17
CA PHE A 360 -25.93 18.07 16.94
C PHE A 360 -25.10 19.04 16.10
N GLY A 361 -25.50 19.23 14.84
CA GLY A 361 -24.86 20.20 13.96
C GLY A 361 -25.18 21.63 14.39
N ALA A 362 -24.14 22.36 14.77
CA ALA A 362 -24.20 23.76 15.16
C ALA A 362 -22.87 24.46 14.81
N GLY A 363 -22.90 25.77 14.53
CA GLY A 363 -21.69 26.51 14.18
C GLY A 363 -20.67 26.50 15.33
N CYS A 364 -19.37 26.53 15.01
CA CYS A 364 -18.33 26.66 16.02
C CYS A 364 -18.57 27.94 16.86
N GLY A 365 -18.38 27.84 18.17
CA GLY A 365 -18.69 28.91 19.12
C GLY A 365 -20.16 28.94 19.58
N THR A 366 -21.03 28.05 19.08
CA THR A 366 -22.42 27.98 19.58
C THR A 366 -22.44 27.60 21.06
N PRO A 367 -23.18 28.32 21.93
CA PRO A 367 -23.30 27.97 23.35
C PRO A 367 -23.88 26.56 23.59
N MET A 368 -23.26 25.82 24.50
CA MET A 368 -23.72 24.52 24.98
C MET A 368 -24.13 24.63 26.45
N TYR A 369 -25.20 23.93 26.82
CA TYR A 369 -25.83 24.02 28.13
C TYR A 369 -25.92 22.67 28.82
N ALA A 370 -25.85 22.69 30.15
CA ALA A 370 -26.07 21.50 30.97
C ALA A 370 -27.48 20.96 30.74
N ALA A 371 -27.58 19.68 30.35
CA ALA A 371 -28.83 19.03 29.99
C ALA A 371 -29.70 18.72 31.22
N ALA A 372 -29.08 18.63 32.39
CA ALA A 372 -29.75 18.51 33.68
C ALA A 372 -28.85 19.12 34.77
N ASP A 373 -29.40 19.23 35.98
CA ASP A 373 -28.60 19.51 37.17
C ASP A 373 -27.54 18.41 37.32
N GLY A 374 -26.37 18.75 37.87
CA GLY A 374 -25.32 17.76 38.06
C GLY A 374 -24.01 18.35 38.55
N GLN A 375 -23.01 17.49 38.65
CA GLN A 375 -21.64 17.86 39.00
C GLN A 375 -20.70 17.52 37.84
N VAL A 376 -19.79 18.43 37.49
CA VAL A 376 -18.72 18.15 36.54
C VAL A 376 -17.75 17.15 37.17
N VAL A 377 -17.56 15.99 36.54
CA VAL A 377 -16.74 14.90 37.09
C VAL A 377 -15.42 14.73 36.37
N GLU A 378 -15.38 15.00 35.06
CA GLU A 378 -14.16 15.02 34.27
C GLU A 378 -14.20 16.13 33.23
N ARG A 379 -13.03 16.71 32.95
CA ARG A 379 -12.80 17.69 31.88
C ARG A 379 -11.36 17.53 31.41
N TYR A 380 -11.16 17.07 30.18
CA TYR A 380 -9.83 16.80 29.65
C TYR A 380 -9.84 16.81 28.13
N TYR A 381 -8.64 16.82 27.55
CA TYR A 381 -8.43 16.65 26.12
C TYR A 381 -8.08 15.20 25.82
N GLN A 382 -8.65 14.65 24.74
CA GLN A 382 -8.35 13.33 24.24
C GLN A 382 -8.40 13.37 22.70
N SER A 383 -7.49 12.67 22.00
CA SER A 383 -7.35 12.77 20.53
C SER A 383 -8.64 12.48 19.75
N ALA A 384 -9.42 11.48 20.15
CA ALA A 384 -10.69 11.10 19.52
C ALA A 384 -11.85 12.03 19.88
N TRP A 385 -12.08 12.30 21.17
CA TRP A 385 -13.24 13.09 21.60
C TRP A 385 -12.98 14.60 21.64
N GLY A 386 -11.73 15.00 21.46
CA GLY A 386 -11.28 16.38 21.62
C GLY A 386 -11.40 16.86 23.06
N ASN A 387 -11.78 18.13 23.23
CA ASN A 387 -12.19 18.62 24.53
C ASN A 387 -13.47 17.89 24.94
N ARG A 388 -13.38 17.17 26.06
CA ARG A 388 -14.44 16.34 26.62
C ARG A 388 -14.83 16.84 28.00
N LEU A 389 -16.13 16.95 28.25
CA LEU A 389 -16.73 17.28 29.54
C LEU A 389 -17.72 16.20 29.92
N ILE A 390 -17.62 15.71 31.15
CA ILE A 390 -18.52 14.72 31.71
C ILE A 390 -19.22 15.33 32.92
N ILE A 391 -20.55 15.31 32.91
CA ILE A 391 -21.40 15.77 34.00
C ILE A 391 -22.14 14.56 34.55
N ASP A 392 -21.96 14.29 35.83
CA ASP A 392 -22.78 13.34 36.58
C ASP A 392 -24.08 14.02 36.99
N ASN A 393 -25.19 13.55 36.44
CA ASN A 393 -26.52 14.11 36.67
C ASN A 393 -27.26 13.38 37.79
N GLY A 394 -26.59 12.48 38.51
CA GLY A 394 -27.14 11.77 39.65
C GLY A 394 -28.21 10.74 39.27
N TYR A 395 -29.07 10.41 40.24
CA TYR A 395 -30.10 9.39 40.08
C TYR A 395 -31.39 10.00 39.51
N MET A 396 -31.71 9.68 38.26
CA MET A 396 -32.89 10.16 37.54
C MET A 396 -33.55 9.00 36.79
N ARG A 397 -34.89 8.98 36.69
CA ARG A 397 -35.63 7.92 35.97
C ARG A 397 -35.22 6.49 36.34
N GLY A 398 -34.95 6.25 37.62
CA GLY A 398 -34.58 4.93 38.15
C GLY A 398 -33.18 4.45 37.78
N ALA A 399 -32.27 5.33 37.36
CA ALA A 399 -30.88 4.98 37.05
C ALA A 399 -29.93 6.15 37.37
N GLY A 400 -28.65 5.85 37.54
CA GLY A 400 -27.62 6.89 37.48
C GLY A 400 -27.45 7.35 36.04
N ILE A 401 -27.52 8.66 35.83
CA ILE A 401 -27.41 9.29 34.51
C ILE A 401 -26.19 10.19 34.48
N SER A 402 -25.43 10.13 33.39
CA SER A 402 -24.35 11.07 33.12
C SER A 402 -24.40 11.53 31.68
N THR A 403 -24.03 12.79 31.46
CA THR A 403 -24.02 13.41 30.14
C THR A 403 -22.61 13.79 29.76
N ILE A 404 -22.26 13.51 28.50
CA ILE A 404 -20.94 13.79 27.95
C ILE A 404 -21.08 14.73 26.78
N TYR A 405 -20.22 15.72 26.76
CA TYR A 405 -20.11 16.73 25.71
C TYR A 405 -18.72 16.54 25.12
N ASN A 406 -18.63 16.37 23.81
CA ASN A 406 -17.35 16.23 23.10
C ASN A 406 -17.18 17.33 22.04
N HIS A 407 -15.98 17.40 21.48
CA HIS A 407 -15.58 18.27 20.37
C HIS A 407 -15.62 19.78 20.66
N ALA A 408 -15.74 20.20 21.92
CA ALA A 408 -15.91 21.61 22.28
C ALA A 408 -14.69 22.47 21.91
N THR A 409 -14.88 23.73 21.52
CA THR A 409 -13.74 24.67 21.44
C THR A 409 -13.15 24.92 22.83
N ARG A 410 -14.00 25.07 23.85
CA ARG A 410 -13.62 25.19 25.26
C ARG A 410 -14.82 24.95 26.18
N TYR A 411 -14.54 24.68 27.45
CA TYR A 411 -15.54 24.66 28.53
C TYR A 411 -15.32 25.80 29.51
N VAL A 412 -16.41 26.35 30.05
CA VAL A 412 -16.40 27.46 31.02
C VAL A 412 -16.67 26.99 32.46
N VAL A 413 -16.67 25.67 32.67
CA VAL A 413 -16.90 25.02 33.96
C VAL A 413 -15.69 24.17 34.36
N SER A 414 -15.50 23.97 35.67
CA SER A 414 -14.36 23.25 36.24
C SER A 414 -14.78 21.92 36.90
N VAL A 415 -13.85 20.97 37.00
CA VAL A 415 -14.10 19.69 37.70
C VAL A 415 -14.50 19.94 39.15
N GLY A 416 -15.55 19.25 39.60
CA GLY A 416 -16.16 19.41 40.92
C GLY A 416 -17.27 20.46 40.99
N GLN A 417 -17.41 21.33 39.98
CA GLN A 417 -18.44 22.37 39.94
C GLN A 417 -19.84 21.75 39.78
N HIS A 418 -20.79 22.23 40.59
CA HIS A 418 -22.21 21.94 40.39
C HIS A 418 -22.79 22.87 39.33
N VAL A 419 -23.55 22.31 38.40
CA VAL A 419 -24.22 23.02 37.32
C VAL A 419 -25.72 22.79 37.40
N ARG A 420 -26.49 23.79 36.97
CA ARG A 420 -27.95 23.68 36.85
C ARG A 420 -28.34 23.42 35.40
N ARG A 421 -29.46 22.75 35.18
CA ARG A 421 -30.06 22.59 33.86
C ARG A 421 -30.18 23.95 33.16
N GLY A 422 -29.73 24.00 31.91
CA GLY A 422 -29.70 25.24 31.11
C GLY A 422 -28.55 26.19 31.43
N GLN A 423 -27.65 25.84 32.37
CA GLN A 423 -26.43 26.62 32.61
C GLN A 423 -25.45 26.45 31.45
N LEU A 424 -24.83 27.54 31.01
CA LEU A 424 -23.76 27.52 30.01
C LEU A 424 -22.58 26.69 30.54
N VAL A 425 -22.16 25.69 29.77
CA VAL A 425 -21.03 24.80 30.12
C VAL A 425 -19.86 24.91 29.16
N GLY A 426 -20.08 25.33 27.91
CA GLY A 426 -19.01 25.48 26.93
C GLY A 426 -19.52 25.92 25.57
N TYR A 427 -18.66 25.78 24.57
CA TYR A 427 -18.95 26.22 23.21
C TYR A 427 -18.62 25.12 22.19
N VAL A 428 -19.53 24.90 21.24
CA VAL A 428 -19.38 23.93 20.14
C VAL A 428 -18.07 24.15 19.40
N GLY A 429 -17.42 23.06 18.99
CA GLY A 429 -16.20 23.09 18.21
C GLY A 429 -16.08 21.94 17.23
N THR A 430 -14.84 21.66 16.85
CA THR A 430 -14.46 20.60 15.91
C THR A 430 -13.16 19.92 16.38
N THR A 431 -13.01 19.78 17.69
CA THR A 431 -11.78 19.28 18.32
C THR A 431 -11.75 17.77 18.35
N GLY A 432 -10.58 17.16 18.15
CA GLY A 432 -10.46 15.72 18.04
C GLY A 432 -11.16 15.21 16.77
N TRP A 433 -11.56 13.94 16.73
CA TRP A 433 -12.07 13.29 15.53
C TRP A 433 -13.43 13.84 15.09
N SER A 434 -13.41 14.91 14.30
CA SER A 434 -14.56 15.69 13.91
C SER A 434 -14.46 16.11 12.45
N THR A 435 -15.50 15.87 11.65
CA THR A 435 -15.55 16.26 10.23
C THR A 435 -16.08 17.69 10.00
N GLY A 436 -16.46 18.38 11.08
CA GLY A 436 -16.96 19.76 11.05
C GLY A 436 -17.60 20.15 12.37
N CYS A 437 -17.94 21.44 12.56
CA CYS A 437 -18.47 21.93 13.83
C CYS A 437 -19.76 21.20 14.26
N HIS A 438 -19.73 20.52 15.40
CA HIS A 438 -20.88 19.86 16.00
C HIS A 438 -20.64 19.58 17.49
N LEU A 439 -21.72 19.33 18.24
CA LEU A 439 -21.65 18.71 19.56
C LEU A 439 -21.95 17.22 19.39
N HIS A 440 -21.00 16.36 19.73
CA HIS A 440 -21.31 14.95 20.00
C HIS A 440 -21.72 14.81 21.46
N PHE A 441 -22.97 14.43 21.68
CA PHE A 441 -23.58 14.33 23.00
C PHE A 441 -23.89 12.88 23.33
N THR A 442 -23.36 12.40 24.46
CA THR A 442 -23.58 11.02 24.92
C THR A 442 -24.35 11.02 26.23
N VAL A 443 -25.27 10.05 26.39
CA VAL A 443 -25.92 9.76 27.66
C VAL A 443 -25.46 8.40 28.12
N TYR A 444 -24.96 8.32 29.35
CA TYR A 444 -24.66 7.08 30.03
C TYR A 444 -25.76 6.77 31.04
N ARG A 445 -26.28 5.54 31.00
CA ARG A 445 -27.22 4.99 31.99
C ARG A 445 -26.54 3.84 32.72
N ASN A 446 -26.31 4.01 34.03
CA ASN A 446 -25.61 3.04 34.87
C ASN A 446 -24.24 2.60 34.30
N GLY A 447 -23.49 3.53 33.70
CA GLY A 447 -22.17 3.24 33.13
C GLY A 447 -22.17 2.67 31.70
N SER A 448 -23.33 2.54 31.03
CA SER A 448 -23.39 2.14 29.62
C SER A 448 -23.98 3.24 28.74
N PRO A 449 -23.44 3.47 27.53
CA PRO A 449 -24.01 4.44 26.60
C PRO A 449 -25.41 4.02 26.16
N THR A 450 -26.26 5.00 25.91
CA THR A 450 -27.65 4.80 25.48
C THR A 450 -28.07 5.93 24.56
N ASN A 451 -29.10 5.69 23.73
CA ASN A 451 -29.57 6.68 22.78
C ASN A 451 -30.07 7.96 23.52
N PRO A 452 -29.37 9.11 23.37
CA PRO A 452 -29.76 10.38 24.00
C PRO A 452 -31.18 10.83 23.65
N MET A 453 -31.68 10.45 22.46
CA MET A 453 -33.02 10.85 22.00
C MET A 453 -34.16 10.30 22.88
N ASN A 454 -33.90 9.31 23.73
CA ASN A 454 -34.89 8.77 24.68
C ASN A 454 -35.08 9.63 25.95
N TYR A 455 -34.32 10.71 26.08
CA TYR A 455 -34.22 11.51 27.30
C TYR A 455 -34.73 12.94 27.17
N PHE A 456 -35.03 13.42 25.96
CA PHE A 456 -35.54 14.76 25.68
C PHE A 456 -37.07 14.86 25.76
#